data_AF-A0A5C1Q1Y7-F1
#
_entry.id   AF-A0A5C1Q1Y7-F1
#
_cell.length_a   1.000
_cell.length_b   1.000
_cell.length_c   1.000
_cell.angle_alpha   90.00
_cell.angle_beta   90.00
_cell.angle_gamma   90.00
#
_symmetry.space_group_name_H-M   'P 1'
#
loop_
_entity.id
_entity.type
_entity.pdbx_description
1 polymer ?
#
loop_
_entity_poly.entity_id
_entity_poly.type
_entity_poly.pdbx_seq_one_letter_code
_entity_poly.pdbx_strand_id
1 'polypeptide(L)'
;MLWPAMTPPDYSGLDDEALARIQPALKIEAEALIAEVMARAQRHAVADVLPSAPQSPVSCCGRGCSNCVWIYFYGEVMFWRDAALRHWLPARPVTD
;
A
#
# COMPACT_ATOMS: atom_id res chain seq x y z
N MET A 1 -29.84 5.09 10.40
CA MET A 1 -29.22 4.22 9.39
C MET A 1 -27.74 4.13 9.74
N LEU A 2 -27.30 2.97 10.25
CA LEU A 2 -25.90 2.74 10.59
C LEU A 2 -25.17 2.54 9.26
N TRP A 3 -24.25 3.45 8.92
CA TRP A 3 -23.29 3.19 7.85
C TRP A 3 -22.54 1.90 8.24
N PRO A 4 -22.45 0.86 7.39
CA PRO A 4 -21.69 -0.32 7.76
C PRO A 4 -20.28 0.15 8.10
N ALA A 5 -19.76 -0.25 9.27
CA ALA A 5 -18.36 -0.02 9.55
C ALA A 5 -17.57 -0.53 8.34
N MET A 6 -16.90 0.39 7.61
CA MET A 6 -16.05 0.01 6.50
C MET A 6 -14.96 -0.86 7.11
N THR A 7 -15.11 -2.18 6.97
CA THR A 7 -14.10 -3.13 7.38
C THR A 7 -12.90 -2.95 6.46
N PRO A 8 -11.67 -2.98 6.97
CA PRO A 8 -10.50 -2.99 6.10
C PRO A 8 -10.61 -4.17 5.12
N PRO A 9 -10.28 -3.97 3.84
CA PRO A 9 -10.21 -5.09 2.91
C PRO A 9 -9.16 -6.10 3.39
N ASP A 10 -9.47 -7.38 3.27
CA ASP A 10 -8.51 -8.45 3.54
C ASP A 10 -7.71 -8.75 2.27
N TYR A 11 -6.42 -8.43 2.30
CA TYR A 11 -5.47 -8.69 1.20
C TYR A 11 -4.63 -9.96 1.42
N SER A 12 -4.82 -10.69 2.53
CA SER A 12 -3.98 -11.85 2.86
C SER A 12 -4.09 -13.00 1.85
N GLY A 13 -5.24 -13.12 1.17
CA GLY A 13 -5.48 -14.14 0.14
C GLY A 13 -4.99 -13.79 -1.27
N LEU A 14 -4.46 -12.58 -1.49
CA LEU A 14 -3.94 -12.17 -2.79
C LEU A 14 -2.52 -12.72 -3.02
N ASP A 15 -2.19 -13.06 -4.26
CA ASP A 15 -0.77 -13.26 -4.62
C ASP A 15 -0.04 -11.91 -4.72
N ASP A 16 1.29 -11.95 -4.90
CA ASP A 16 2.11 -10.73 -4.98
C ASP A 16 1.79 -9.88 -6.22
N GLU A 17 1.35 -10.51 -7.32
CA GLU A 17 1.00 -9.80 -8.55
C GLU A 17 -0.33 -9.03 -8.42
N ALA A 18 -1.32 -9.63 -7.78
CA ALA A 18 -2.58 -8.99 -7.47
C ALA A 18 -2.38 -7.88 -6.42
N LEU A 19 -1.52 -8.09 -5.42
CA LEU A 19 -1.16 -7.06 -4.45
C LEU A 19 -0.48 -5.85 -5.13
N ALA A 20 0.40 -6.09 -6.11
CA ALA A 20 1.06 -5.05 -6.92
C ALA A 20 0.09 -4.22 -7.77
N ARG A 21 -1.13 -4.71 -8.02
CA ARG A 21 -2.15 -4.00 -8.81
C ARG A 21 -3.12 -3.17 -7.98
N ILE A 22 -3.11 -3.29 -6.65
CA ILE A 22 -4.00 -2.53 -5.77
C ILE A 22 -3.77 -1.03 -5.93
N GLN A 23 -4.84 -0.26 -6.14
CA GLN A 23 -4.79 1.20 -6.13
C GLN A 23 -5.73 1.69 -5.02
N PRO A 24 -5.20 2.02 -3.83
CA PRO A 24 -6.06 2.47 -2.74
C PRO A 24 -6.67 3.83 -3.10
N ALA A 25 -7.98 3.95 -2.90
CA ALA A 25 -8.74 5.19 -3.03
C ALA A 25 -9.21 5.71 -1.66
N LEU A 26 -9.14 4.86 -0.63
CA LEU A 26 -9.52 5.18 0.74
C LEU A 26 -8.35 4.98 1.71
N LYS A 27 -8.33 5.76 2.80
CA LYS A 27 -7.34 5.63 3.89
C LYS A 27 -7.25 4.20 4.39
N ILE A 28 -8.40 3.56 4.61
CA ILE A 28 -8.47 2.20 5.16
C ILE A 28 -7.88 1.14 4.23
N GLU A 29 -7.99 1.35 2.91
CA GLU A 29 -7.37 0.46 1.91
C GLU A 29 -5.85 0.65 1.89
N ALA A 30 -5.37 1.89 1.98
CA ALA A 30 -3.95 2.19 2.06
C ALA A 30 -3.31 1.59 3.33
N GLU A 31 -3.98 1.72 4.49
CA GLU A 31 -3.52 1.13 5.75
C GLU A 31 -3.53 -0.41 5.71
N ALA A 32 -4.57 -1.03 5.13
CA ALA A 32 -4.62 -2.47 4.93
C ALA A 32 -3.51 -2.96 3.99
N LEU A 33 -3.21 -2.21 2.92
CA LEU A 33 -2.12 -2.52 1.99
C LEU A 33 -0.76 -2.44 2.68
N ILE A 34 -0.51 -1.40 3.49
CA ILE A 34 0.73 -1.28 4.28
C ILE A 34 0.89 -2.47 5.23
N ALA A 35 -0.18 -2.83 5.95
CA ALA A 35 -0.14 -3.95 6.88
C ALA A 35 0.19 -5.27 6.19
N GLU A 36 -0.43 -5.56 5.04
CA GLU A 36 -0.16 -6.80 4.29
C GLU A 36 1.26 -6.85 3.72
N VAL A 37 1.77 -5.73 3.18
CA VAL A 37 3.15 -5.67 2.68
C VAL A 37 4.16 -5.89 3.82
N MET A 38 3.95 -5.30 5.00
CA MET A 38 4.80 -5.53 6.16
C MET A 38 4.73 -6.99 6.64
N ALA A 39 3.55 -7.60 6.65
CA ALA A 39 3.39 -9.02 6.99
C ALA A 39 4.16 -9.92 6.00
N ARG A 40 4.14 -9.61 4.69
CA ARG A 40 4.96 -10.31 3.69
C ARG A 40 6.44 -10.10 3.91
N ALA A 41 6.87 -8.88 4.16
CA ALA A 41 8.27 -8.57 4.43
C ALA A 41 8.83 -9.36 5.62
N GLN A 42 8.01 -9.57 6.66
CA GLN A 42 8.35 -10.44 7.79
C GLN A 42 8.46 -11.92 7.35
N ARG A 43 7.49 -12.43 6.57
CA ARG A 43 7.52 -13.81 6.05
C ARG A 43 8.74 -14.08 5.16
N HIS A 44 9.22 -13.08 4.43
CA HIS A 44 10.41 -13.15 3.58
C HIS A 44 11.72 -12.77 4.29
N ALA A 45 11.68 -12.43 5.59
CA ALA A 45 12.85 -11.99 6.37
C ALA A 45 13.59 -10.77 5.78
N VAL A 46 12.85 -9.82 5.21
CA VAL A 46 13.38 -8.57 4.62
C VAL A 46 12.82 -7.31 5.26
N ALA A 47 12.03 -7.42 6.33
CA ALA A 47 11.42 -6.26 7.00
C ALA A 47 12.44 -5.19 7.44
N ASP A 48 13.63 -5.62 7.89
CA ASP A 48 14.67 -4.70 8.40
C ASP A 48 15.39 -3.90 7.31
N VAL A 49 15.28 -4.31 6.04
CA VAL A 49 15.91 -3.62 4.91
C VAL A 49 14.92 -2.77 4.11
N LEU A 50 13.64 -2.78 4.47
CA LEU A 50 12.64 -1.93 3.81
C LEU A 50 12.77 -0.47 4.26
N PRO A 51 12.51 0.50 3.36
CA PRO A 51 12.28 1.87 3.77
C PRO A 51 11.05 1.95 4.68
N SER A 52 11.02 2.94 5.58
CA SER A 52 9.86 3.19 6.44
C SER A 52 8.57 3.31 5.62
N ALA A 53 7.50 2.67 6.10
CA ALA A 53 6.20 2.76 5.47
C ALA A 53 5.67 4.22 5.51
N PRO A 54 4.95 4.67 4.47
CA PRO A 54 4.33 5.99 4.46
C PRO A 54 3.37 6.18 5.64
N GLN A 55 3.44 7.35 6.27
CA GLN A 55 2.57 7.68 7.39
C GLN A 55 1.31 8.39 6.91
N SER A 56 0.16 8.01 7.46
CA SER A 56 -1.11 8.66 7.14
C SER A 56 -1.07 10.14 7.53
N PRO A 57 -1.46 11.07 6.63
CA PRO A 57 -1.57 12.48 6.98
C PRO A 57 -2.64 12.70 8.05
N VAL A 58 -2.37 13.62 8.97
CA VAL A 58 -3.23 13.88 10.15
C VAL A 58 -4.47 14.72 9.83
N SER A 59 -4.51 15.41 8.69
CA SER A 59 -5.67 16.19 8.26
C SER A 59 -5.73 16.36 6.74
N CYS A 60 -6.95 16.49 6.20
CA CYS A 60 -7.15 16.89 4.80
C CYS A 60 -6.95 18.40 4.68
N CYS A 61 -6.17 18.83 3.69
CA CYS A 61 -5.87 20.25 3.47
C CYS A 61 -7.01 21.08 2.85
N GLY A 62 -8.14 20.44 2.49
CA GLY A 62 -9.33 21.11 1.96
C GLY A 62 -9.18 21.72 0.55
N ARG A 63 -8.05 21.53 -0.14
CA ARG A 63 -7.75 22.13 -1.46
C ARG A 63 -8.42 21.43 -2.65
N GLY A 64 -9.40 20.57 -2.42
CA GLY A 64 -10.02 19.72 -3.44
C GLY A 64 -9.21 18.46 -3.76
N CYS A 65 -9.81 17.54 -4.52
CA CYS A 65 -9.26 16.19 -4.73
C CYS A 65 -7.89 16.22 -5.41
N SER A 66 -7.73 16.98 -6.50
CA SER A 66 -6.49 16.99 -7.30
C SER A 66 -5.25 17.51 -6.58
N ASN A 67 -5.42 18.23 -5.46
CA ASN A 67 -4.32 18.74 -4.62
C ASN A 67 -4.46 18.25 -3.17
N CYS A 68 -5.13 17.11 -3.01
CA CYS A 68 -5.42 16.50 -1.72
C CYS A 68 -4.20 15.72 -1.24
N VAL A 69 -3.84 15.91 0.04
CA VAL A 69 -2.77 15.15 0.70
C VAL A 69 -2.99 13.63 0.62
N TRP A 70 -4.25 13.20 0.53
CA TRP A 70 -4.61 11.79 0.38
C TRP A 70 -4.17 11.19 -0.95
N ILE A 71 -4.24 11.94 -2.08
CA ILE A 71 -3.78 11.44 -3.37
C ILE A 71 -2.26 11.20 -3.34
N TYR A 72 -1.51 12.13 -2.75
CA TYR A 72 -0.07 11.97 -2.58
C TYR A 72 0.25 10.78 -1.66
N PHE A 73 -0.44 10.66 -0.53
CA PHE A 73 -0.27 9.54 0.38
C PHE A 73 -0.56 8.19 -0.30
N TYR A 74 -1.64 8.06 -1.07
CA TYR A 74 -1.92 6.82 -1.81
C TYR A 74 -0.85 6.52 -2.86
N GLY A 75 -0.36 7.55 -3.56
CA GLY A 75 0.78 7.44 -4.48
C GLY A 75 2.05 6.94 -3.80
N GLU A 76 2.40 7.49 -2.64
CA GLU A 76 3.54 7.06 -1.83
C GLU A 76 3.39 5.62 -1.35
N VAL A 77 2.19 5.20 -0.93
CA VAL A 77 1.92 3.81 -0.54
C VAL A 77 2.10 2.85 -1.72
N MET A 78 1.62 3.19 -2.91
CA MET A 78 1.83 2.37 -4.12
C MET A 78 3.31 2.26 -4.47
N PHE A 79 4.04 3.39 -4.48
CA PHE A 79 5.47 3.41 -4.78
C PHE A 79 6.28 2.60 -3.75
N TRP A 80 5.97 2.77 -2.46
CA TRP A 80 6.60 2.04 -1.38
C TRP A 80 6.32 0.53 -1.46
N ARG A 81 5.07 0.12 -1.74
CA ARG A 81 4.72 -1.28 -1.98
C ARG A 81 5.55 -1.87 -3.11
N ASP A 82 5.63 -1.18 -4.25
CA ASP A 82 6.38 -1.66 -5.41
C ASP A 82 7.87 -1.79 -5.10
N ALA A 83 8.41 -0.87 -4.30
CA ALA A 83 9.77 -0.96 -3.79
C ALA A 83 9.97 -2.16 -2.86
N ALA A 84 9.05 -2.39 -1.92
CA ALA A 84 9.10 -3.52 -0.99
C ALA A 84 9.05 -4.85 -1.74
N LEU A 85 8.09 -5.03 -2.65
CA LEU A 85 7.92 -6.28 -3.42
C LEU A 85 9.19 -6.71 -4.18
N ARG A 86 10.01 -5.75 -4.63
CA ARG A 86 11.30 -6.06 -5.30
C ARG A 86 12.32 -6.77 -4.40
N HIS A 87 12.14 -6.79 -3.09
CA HIS A 87 13.05 -7.50 -2.17
C HIS A 87 12.81 -9.02 -2.13
N TRP A 88 11.65 -9.51 -2.58
CA TRP A 88 11.36 -10.95 -2.60
C TRP A 88 10.83 -11.46 -3.94
N LEU A 89 10.34 -10.58 -4.81
CA LEU A 89 9.99 -10.96 -6.16
C LEU A 89 11.25 -11.12 -7.03
N PRO A 90 11.30 -12.14 -7.91
CA PRO A 90 12.35 -12.22 -8.89
C PRO A 90 12.30 -10.99 -9.81
N ALA A 91 13.48 -10.54 -10.26
CA ALA A 91 13.56 -9.48 -11.26
C ALA A 91 12.75 -9.89 -12.49
N ARG A 92 11.78 -9.06 -12.92
CA ARG A 92 11.11 -9.29 -14.20
C ARG A 92 12.18 -9.17 -15.30
N PRO A 93 12.29 -10.14 -16.22
CA PRO A 93 13.16 -9.99 -17.36
C PRO A 93 12.75 -8.76 -18.17
N VAL A 94 13.70 -7.91 -18.52
CA VAL A 94 13.49 -6.86 -19.51
C VAL A 94 13.39 -7.58 -20.85
N THR A 95 12.18 -7.67 -21.40
CA THR A 95 11.99 -8.04 -22.81
C THR A 95 12.24 -6.80 -23.66
N ASP A 96 13.26 -6.88 -24.52
CA ASP A 96 13.53 -5.93 -25.63
C ASP A 96 12.39 -5.89 -26.66
#